data_AF-A0A022XKB0-F1
#
_entry.id   AF-A0A022XKB0-F1
#
_cell.length_a   1.000
_cell.length_b   1.000
_cell.length_c   1.000
_cell.angle_alpha   90.00
_cell.angle_beta   90.00
_cell.angle_gamma   90.00
#
_symmetry.space_group_name_H-M   'P 1'
#
loop_
_entity.id
_entity.type
_entity.pdbx_description
1 polymer ?
#
loop_
_entity_poly.entity_id
_entity_poly.type
_entity_poly.pdbx_seq_one_letter_code
_entity_poly.pdbx_strand_id
1 'polypeptide(L)'
;MSMSTSHATQSKGVLKVGTRLVSQTGALYYIDRVLQRRTEPDLSCVYLATTQDGKKHISKNIYPTEFEYQWGLQAPLASCPGLRVAKDTVPEHLLFTYDFLTEDLLGLARKDGFSYTARKRILRDSLTGLAALHERGILHGDIKPSNIFVDYDLVDGTIKIERAQIGDLEMGSMIPPGVNSHAAARINTPSDIFSFGLVCINTMLHKNIFYINERDVDVYEKDRIIAKRLLSNFGDGPGLVGFLQHLEDDSAEWRDIVVAVADESLLRRTHGSHFRRGRMSMNLFEMSSVR
;
A
#
# COMPACT_ATOMS: atom_id res chain seq x y z
N MET A 1 13.00 -2.36 40.69
CA MET A 1 12.22 -3.61 40.60
C MET A 1 11.99 -3.87 39.12
N SER A 2 12.59 -4.94 38.59
CA SER A 2 12.43 -5.31 37.19
C SER A 2 11.04 -5.90 36.97
N MET A 3 10.30 -5.36 36.00
CA MET A 3 9.12 -6.03 35.47
C MET A 3 9.55 -6.82 34.24
N SER A 4 9.86 -8.09 34.49
CA SER A 4 9.90 -9.16 33.51
C SER A 4 8.53 -9.80 33.49
N THR A 5 7.78 -9.63 32.40
CA THR A 5 6.82 -10.62 31.88
C THR A 5 6.55 -10.33 30.40
N SER A 6 7.44 -10.84 29.54
CA SER A 6 7.13 -11.06 28.12
C SER A 6 6.18 -12.25 28.01
N HIS A 7 4.88 -12.01 28.17
CA HIS A 7 3.90 -12.95 27.64
C HIS A 7 3.79 -12.67 26.14
N ALA A 8 4.39 -13.52 25.33
CA ALA A 8 4.04 -13.61 23.92
C ALA A 8 2.57 -14.01 23.85
N THR A 9 1.68 -13.02 23.75
CA THR A 9 0.24 -13.25 23.63
C THR A 9 0.00 -13.90 22.28
N GLN A 10 -0.17 -15.23 22.24
CA GLN A 10 -0.65 -15.91 21.03
C GLN A 10 -2.00 -15.32 20.65
N SER A 11 -2.21 -15.10 19.34
CA SER A 11 -3.49 -14.56 18.87
C SER A 11 -4.60 -15.54 19.28
N LYS A 12 -5.51 -15.08 20.15
CA LYS A 12 -6.78 -15.79 20.37
C LYS A 12 -7.47 -15.81 19.01
N GLY A 13 -7.87 -16.99 18.54
CA GLY A 13 -8.40 -17.21 17.19
C GLY A 13 -9.54 -16.26 16.80
N VAL A 14 -10.04 -16.37 15.56
CA VAL A 14 -10.95 -15.38 14.95
C VAL A 14 -12.08 -14.95 15.89
N LEU A 15 -12.19 -13.63 16.09
CA LEU A 15 -13.21 -13.03 16.95
C LEU A 15 -14.61 -13.20 16.37
N LYS A 16 -15.60 -13.33 17.26
CA LYS A 16 -17.01 -13.48 16.88
C LYS A 16 -17.69 -12.10 16.83
N VAL A 17 -18.74 -12.00 16.03
CA VAL A 17 -19.62 -10.82 16.07
C VAL A 17 -20.23 -10.71 17.47
N GLY A 18 -20.30 -9.48 18.00
CA GLY A 18 -20.70 -9.16 19.36
C GLY A 18 -19.59 -9.27 20.40
N THR A 19 -18.37 -9.70 20.03
CA THR A 19 -17.23 -9.70 20.96
C THR A 19 -16.96 -8.28 21.45
N ARG A 20 -16.98 -8.10 22.77
CA ARG A 20 -16.62 -6.85 23.45
C ARG A 20 -15.11 -6.80 23.62
N LEU A 21 -14.50 -5.70 23.17
CA LEU A 21 -13.08 -5.41 23.29
C LEU A 21 -12.90 -4.16 24.15
N VAL A 22 -12.00 -4.24 25.12
CA VAL A 22 -11.52 -3.08 25.89
C VAL A 22 -10.14 -2.76 25.36
N SER A 23 -9.96 -1.55 24.85
CA SER A 23 -8.67 -1.13 24.33
C SER A 23 -7.69 -0.68 25.41
N GLN A 24 -6.45 -0.42 25.02
CA GLN A 24 -5.41 0.06 25.91
C GLN A 24 -5.75 1.42 26.53
N THR A 25 -6.50 2.27 25.83
CA THR A 25 -6.99 3.55 26.38
C THR A 25 -8.26 3.41 27.24
N GLY A 26 -8.83 2.21 27.34
CA GLY A 26 -10.07 1.93 28.07
C GLY A 26 -11.34 2.14 27.23
N ALA A 27 -11.22 2.47 25.94
CA ALA A 27 -12.36 2.57 25.05
C ALA A 27 -13.00 1.19 24.79
N LEU A 28 -14.32 1.19 24.62
CA LEU A 28 -15.11 -0.02 24.38
C LEU A 28 -15.49 -0.13 22.91
N TYR A 29 -15.09 -1.25 22.30
CA TYR A 29 -15.42 -1.60 20.92
C TYR A 29 -16.19 -2.93 20.89
N TYR A 30 -17.10 -3.06 19.93
CA TYR A 30 -17.85 -4.28 19.69
C TYR A 30 -17.60 -4.72 18.26
N ILE A 31 -17.23 -5.99 18.06
CA ILE A 31 -17.07 -6.54 16.70
C ILE A 31 -18.43 -6.62 16.04
N ASP A 32 -18.64 -5.84 14.99
CA ASP A 32 -19.88 -5.80 14.21
C ASP A 32 -19.83 -6.81 13.04
N ARG A 33 -18.70 -6.86 12.33
CA ARG A 33 -18.53 -7.73 11.17
C ARG A 33 -17.08 -8.16 10.97
N VAL A 34 -16.88 -9.35 10.39
CA VAL A 34 -15.58 -9.77 9.85
C VAL A 34 -15.52 -9.34 8.38
N LEU A 35 -14.60 -8.45 8.03
CA LEU A 35 -14.39 -7.95 6.67
C LEU A 35 -13.42 -8.83 5.89
N GLN A 36 -12.36 -9.30 6.57
CA GLN A 36 -11.37 -10.20 6.00
C GLN A 36 -11.01 -11.28 7.01
N ARG A 37 -10.84 -12.51 6.52
CA ARG A 37 -10.43 -13.65 7.32
C ARG A 37 -9.30 -14.40 6.63
N ARG A 38 -8.14 -14.44 7.29
CA ARG A 38 -7.03 -15.32 6.96
C ARG A 38 -6.55 -16.01 8.23
N THR A 39 -6.44 -17.33 8.20
CA THR A 39 -6.03 -18.14 9.34
C THR A 39 -4.71 -18.88 9.11
N GLU A 40 -4.17 -18.83 7.89
CA GLU A 40 -2.92 -19.50 7.51
C GLU A 40 -2.03 -18.58 6.65
N PRO A 41 -0.70 -18.58 6.86
CA PRO A 41 0.04 -19.30 7.91
C PRO A 41 -0.17 -18.72 9.32
N ASP A 42 -0.62 -17.47 9.42
CA ASP A 42 -0.93 -16.77 10.67
C ASP A 42 -2.30 -16.10 10.62
N LEU A 43 -2.85 -15.77 11.79
CA LEU A 43 -4.11 -15.04 11.91
C LEU A 43 -3.94 -13.59 11.42
N SER A 44 -4.62 -13.27 10.31
CA SER A 44 -4.75 -11.91 9.80
C SER A 44 -6.22 -11.65 9.46
N CYS A 45 -6.92 -11.02 10.40
CA CYS A 45 -8.30 -10.62 10.22
C CYS A 45 -8.44 -9.10 10.25
N VAL A 46 -9.42 -8.62 9.48
CA VAL A 46 -9.90 -7.24 9.50
C VAL A 46 -11.36 -7.28 9.92
N TYR A 47 -11.70 -6.51 10.93
CA TYR A 47 -13.03 -6.43 11.51
C TYR A 47 -13.58 -5.01 11.37
N LEU A 48 -14.87 -4.92 11.09
CA LEU A 48 -15.65 -3.72 11.39
C LEU A 48 -16.01 -3.79 12.88
N ALA A 49 -15.65 -2.76 13.62
CA ALA A 49 -15.99 -2.59 15.01
C ALA A 49 -16.81 -1.31 15.21
N THR A 50 -17.63 -1.29 16.24
CA THR A 50 -18.44 -0.12 16.60
C THR A 50 -18.30 0.22 18.07
N THR A 51 -18.32 1.49 18.41
CA THR A 51 -18.47 1.98 19.79
C THR A 51 -19.95 2.03 20.18
N GLN A 52 -20.24 2.28 21.47
CA GLN A 52 -21.61 2.29 22.00
C GLN A 52 -22.51 3.37 21.36
N ASP A 53 -21.94 4.49 20.94
CA ASP A 53 -22.60 5.56 20.20
C ASP A 53 -22.79 5.25 18.70
N GLY A 54 -22.39 4.05 18.26
CA GLY A 54 -22.56 3.58 16.88
C GLY A 54 -21.47 4.04 15.91
N LYS A 55 -20.42 4.73 16.38
CA LYS A 55 -19.31 5.13 15.52
C LYS A 55 -18.52 3.91 15.05
N LYS A 56 -18.22 3.87 13.75
CA LYS A 56 -17.53 2.76 13.08
C LYS A 56 -16.02 2.91 13.16
N HIS A 57 -15.35 1.78 13.30
CA HIS A 57 -13.91 1.61 13.39
C HIS A 57 -13.48 0.35 12.64
N ILE A 58 -12.21 0.30 12.25
CA ILE A 58 -11.60 -0.94 11.74
C ILE A 58 -10.64 -1.47 12.79
N SER A 59 -10.80 -2.73 13.17
CA SER A 59 -9.83 -3.44 14.01
C SER A 59 -9.11 -4.47 13.15
N LYS A 60 -7.78 -4.45 13.14
CA LYS A 60 -6.95 -5.31 12.30
C LYS A 60 -5.91 -6.04 13.15
N ASN A 61 -5.72 -7.32 12.89
CA ASN A 61 -4.66 -8.11 13.54
C ASN A 61 -3.28 -7.66 13.05
N ILE A 62 -2.36 -7.53 14.01
CA ILE A 62 -0.95 -7.23 13.80
C ILE A 62 -0.13 -8.43 14.26
N TYR A 63 0.93 -8.74 13.52
CA TYR A 63 1.84 -9.82 13.89
C TYR A 63 2.47 -9.55 15.27
N PRO A 64 2.57 -10.55 16.15
CA PRO A 64 3.13 -10.34 17.49
C PRO A 64 4.54 -9.72 17.46
N THR A 65 5.37 -10.10 16.49
CA THR A 65 6.73 -9.59 16.30
C THR A 65 6.78 -8.14 15.82
N GLU A 66 5.73 -7.67 15.15
CA GLU A 66 5.63 -6.34 14.57
C GLU A 66 4.86 -5.36 15.47
N PHE A 67 4.15 -5.85 16.49
CA PHE A 67 3.19 -5.06 17.26
C PHE A 67 3.79 -3.78 17.86
N GLU A 68 4.88 -3.89 18.61
CA GLU A 68 5.54 -2.74 19.24
C GLU A 68 6.19 -1.81 18.22
N TYR A 69 6.81 -2.39 17.18
CA TYR A 69 7.46 -1.63 16.12
C TYR A 69 6.43 -0.78 15.34
N GLN A 70 5.33 -1.40 14.93
CA GLN A 70 4.26 -0.73 14.18
C GLN A 70 3.54 0.32 15.02
N TRP A 71 3.35 0.07 16.32
CA TRP A 71 2.79 1.08 17.21
C TRP A 71 3.73 2.28 17.34
N GLY A 72 5.02 2.04 17.56
CA GLY A 72 6.04 3.08 17.65
C GLY A 72 6.20 3.91 16.36
N LEU A 73 6.00 3.29 15.20
CA LEU A 73 6.01 3.96 13.90
C LEU A 73 4.75 4.82 13.68
N GLN A 74 3.57 4.29 14.02
CA GLN A 74 2.28 4.92 13.70
C GLN A 74 1.81 5.97 14.72
N ALA A 75 2.01 5.75 16.02
CA ALA A 75 1.50 6.64 17.06
C ALA A 75 1.97 8.10 16.93
N PRO A 76 3.24 8.40 16.59
CA PRO A 76 3.71 9.78 16.35
C PRO A 76 3.04 10.47 15.16
N LEU A 77 2.42 9.71 14.26
CA LEU A 77 1.78 10.21 13.04
C LEU A 77 0.31 10.56 13.22
N ALA A 78 -0.26 10.40 14.42
CA ALA A 78 -1.69 10.62 14.70
C ALA A 78 -2.23 12.01 14.35
N SER A 79 -1.36 13.02 14.30
CA SER A 79 -1.71 14.39 13.93
C SER A 79 -1.64 14.66 12.42
N CYS A 80 -1.18 13.71 11.61
CA CYS A 80 -0.99 13.88 10.17
C CYS A 80 -2.32 13.65 9.42
N PRO A 81 -2.94 14.69 8.82
CA PRO A 81 -4.30 14.59 8.27
C PRO A 81 -4.39 13.68 7.04
N GLY A 82 -3.29 13.52 6.28
CA GLY A 82 -3.21 12.66 5.10
C GLY A 82 -2.87 11.19 5.41
N LEU A 83 -2.79 10.81 6.68
CA LEU A 83 -2.44 9.46 7.11
C LEU A 83 -3.56 8.83 7.96
N ARG A 84 -3.83 7.56 7.68
CA ARG A 84 -4.72 6.72 8.46
C ARG A 84 -3.86 5.80 9.33
N VAL A 85 -3.70 6.18 10.59
CA VAL A 85 -2.88 5.45 11.56
C VAL A 85 -3.71 4.80 12.65
N ALA A 86 -3.12 3.85 13.36
CA ALA A 86 -3.72 3.24 14.54
C ALA A 86 -4.00 4.32 15.60
N LYS A 87 -5.24 4.36 16.07
CA LYS A 87 -5.68 5.28 17.15
C LYS A 87 -5.66 4.63 18.52
N ASP A 88 -5.72 3.31 18.55
CA ASP A 88 -5.82 2.53 19.77
C ASP A 88 -5.38 1.09 19.51
N THR A 89 -5.16 0.34 20.59
CA THR A 89 -4.74 -1.05 20.51
C THR A 89 -5.55 -1.94 21.44
N VAL A 90 -5.65 -3.23 21.11
CA VAL A 90 -6.17 -4.27 22.02
C VAL A 90 -5.09 -5.35 22.13
N PRO A 91 -4.09 -5.18 23.02
CA PRO A 91 -2.91 -6.04 23.07
C PRO A 91 -3.24 -7.52 23.31
N GLU A 92 -4.28 -7.81 24.09
CA GLU A 92 -4.76 -9.18 24.35
C GLU A 92 -5.12 -9.95 23.07
N HIS A 93 -5.53 -9.23 22.02
CA HIS A 93 -5.96 -9.79 20.74
C HIS A 93 -5.03 -9.40 19.59
N LEU A 94 -3.90 -8.74 19.88
CA LEU A 94 -2.97 -8.19 18.88
C LEU A 94 -3.69 -7.34 17.82
N LEU A 95 -4.63 -6.49 18.24
CA LEU A 95 -5.36 -5.62 17.32
C LEU A 95 -4.87 -4.18 17.38
N PHE A 96 -4.79 -3.56 16.21
CA PHE A 96 -4.83 -2.10 16.09
C PHE A 96 -6.22 -1.67 15.65
N THR A 97 -6.68 -0.54 16.21
CA THR A 97 -7.95 0.08 15.87
C THR A 97 -7.72 1.38 15.13
N TYR A 98 -8.37 1.52 13.98
CA TYR A 98 -8.26 2.63 13.04
C TYR A 98 -9.62 3.33 12.91
N ASP A 99 -9.60 4.58 12.46
CA ASP A 99 -10.82 5.20 11.93
C ASP A 99 -11.36 4.36 10.77
N PHE A 100 -12.69 4.24 10.73
CA PHE A 100 -13.38 3.77 9.53
C PHE A 100 -13.39 4.89 8.49
N LEU A 101 -13.12 4.52 7.23
CA LEU A 101 -13.36 5.36 6.06
C LEU A 101 -14.24 4.57 5.09
N THR A 102 -15.07 5.31 4.37
CA THR A 102 -16.22 4.77 3.63
C THR A 102 -15.83 3.89 2.45
N GLU A 103 -14.74 4.23 1.76
CA GLU A 103 -14.31 3.54 0.53
C GLU A 103 -12.80 3.67 0.35
N ASP A 104 -12.20 2.83 -0.49
CA ASP A 104 -10.84 3.03 -1.01
C ASP A 104 -10.86 3.65 -2.42
N LEU A 105 -9.73 4.21 -2.88
CA LEU A 105 -9.66 4.88 -4.17
C LEU A 105 -9.95 3.92 -5.34
N LEU A 106 -9.65 2.63 -5.18
CA LEU A 106 -9.93 1.61 -6.20
C LEU A 106 -11.44 1.36 -6.34
N GLY A 107 -12.15 1.25 -5.23
CA GLY A 107 -13.61 1.15 -5.19
C GLY A 107 -14.28 2.43 -5.68
N LEU A 108 -13.78 3.59 -5.26
CA LEU A 108 -14.31 4.89 -5.65
C LEU A 108 -14.16 5.17 -7.15
N ALA A 109 -13.07 4.69 -7.77
CA ALA A 109 -12.81 4.85 -9.20
C ALA A 109 -13.88 4.24 -10.12
N ARG A 110 -14.70 3.34 -9.59
CA ARG A 110 -15.79 2.65 -10.31
C ARG A 110 -17.15 3.31 -10.13
N LYS A 111 -17.27 4.33 -9.27
CA LYS A 111 -18.54 4.98 -8.97
C LYS A 111 -18.80 6.11 -9.97
N ASP A 112 -20.07 6.25 -10.33
CA ASP A 112 -20.55 7.42 -11.05
C ASP A 112 -20.37 8.68 -10.21
N GLY A 113 -20.26 9.84 -10.87
CA GLY A 113 -20.07 11.12 -10.18
C GLY A 113 -18.65 11.35 -9.64
N PHE A 114 -17.67 10.49 -9.98
CA PHE A 114 -16.26 10.67 -9.60
C PHE A 114 -15.59 11.77 -10.44
N SER A 115 -15.82 13.01 -10.03
CA SER A 115 -15.39 14.19 -10.77
C SER A 115 -13.86 14.35 -10.84
N TYR A 116 -13.39 15.09 -11.85
CA TYR A 116 -11.99 15.49 -11.96
C TYR A 116 -11.49 16.26 -10.72
N THR A 117 -12.34 17.09 -10.12
CA THR A 117 -12.01 17.84 -8.91
C THR A 117 -11.82 16.92 -7.70
N ALA A 118 -12.70 15.92 -7.53
CA ALA A 118 -12.58 14.90 -6.49
C ALA A 118 -11.27 14.10 -6.64
N ARG A 119 -10.94 13.67 -7.86
CA ARG A 119 -9.68 12.98 -8.18
C ARG A 119 -8.45 13.78 -7.76
N LYS A 120 -8.38 15.07 -8.16
CA LYS A 120 -7.28 15.95 -7.76
C LYS A 120 -7.19 16.14 -6.25
N ARG A 121 -8.33 16.26 -5.56
CA ARG A 121 -8.37 16.41 -4.10
C ARG A 121 -7.77 15.18 -3.42
N ILE A 122 -8.17 13.98 -3.81
CA ILE A 122 -7.64 12.73 -3.26
C ILE A 122 -6.13 12.64 -3.48
N LEU A 123 -5.66 12.82 -4.71
CA LEU A 123 -4.23 12.74 -5.03
C LEU A 123 -3.41 13.76 -4.22
N ARG A 124 -3.89 14.99 -4.06
CA ARG A 124 -3.21 16.00 -3.24
C ARG A 124 -3.12 15.59 -1.77
N ASP A 125 -4.21 15.10 -1.21
CA ASP A 125 -4.28 14.77 0.22
C ASP A 125 -3.44 13.52 0.51
N SER A 126 -3.47 12.53 -0.38
CA SER A 126 -2.55 11.38 -0.35
C SER A 126 -1.09 11.82 -0.43
N LEU A 127 -0.72 12.69 -1.38
CA LEU A 127 0.66 13.17 -1.50
C LEU A 127 1.11 13.93 -0.25
N THR A 128 0.19 14.64 0.42
CA THR A 128 0.46 15.31 1.70
C THR A 128 0.79 14.29 2.81
N GLY A 129 0.05 13.18 2.88
CA GLY A 129 0.35 12.07 3.78
C GLY A 129 1.71 11.44 3.47
N LEU A 130 1.99 11.20 2.19
CA LEU A 130 3.25 10.60 1.75
C LEU A 130 4.46 11.48 2.08
N ALA A 131 4.34 12.78 1.85
CA ALA A 131 5.37 13.75 2.23
C ALA A 131 5.66 13.71 3.74
N ALA A 132 4.61 13.62 4.58
CA ALA A 132 4.77 13.55 6.03
C ALA A 132 5.53 12.28 6.49
N LEU A 133 5.36 11.14 5.80
CA LEU A 133 6.16 9.94 6.02
C LEU A 133 7.62 10.17 5.62
N HIS A 134 7.84 10.67 4.40
CA HIS A 134 9.18 10.86 3.84
C HIS A 134 10.03 11.85 4.64
N GLU A 135 9.43 12.94 5.13
CA GLU A 135 10.09 13.92 6.02
C GLU A 135 10.59 13.30 7.33
N ARG A 136 9.97 12.21 7.77
CA ARG A 136 10.36 11.45 8.97
C ARG A 136 11.26 10.26 8.66
N GLY A 137 11.70 10.12 7.40
CA GLY A 137 12.48 8.98 6.96
C GLY A 137 11.71 7.66 6.98
N ILE A 138 10.38 7.71 6.86
CA ILE A 138 9.52 6.53 6.80
C ILE A 138 9.20 6.23 5.34
N LEU A 139 9.52 5.02 4.89
CA LEU A 139 8.99 4.48 3.64
C LEU A 139 7.60 3.89 3.89
N HIS A 140 6.65 4.10 2.98
CA HIS A 140 5.37 3.40 2.98
C HIS A 140 5.49 1.96 2.46
N GLY A 141 6.11 1.75 1.30
CA GLY A 141 6.44 0.42 0.76
C GLY A 141 5.33 -0.26 -0.04
N ASP A 142 4.06 0.08 0.22
CA ASP A 142 2.91 -0.50 -0.51
C ASP A 142 1.90 0.57 -1.01
N ILE A 143 2.36 1.58 -1.75
CA ILE A 143 1.48 2.63 -2.30
C ILE A 143 0.67 2.07 -3.47
N LYS A 144 -0.64 1.93 -3.29
CA LYS A 144 -1.60 1.51 -4.32
C LYS A 144 -3.00 2.07 -4.07
N PRO A 145 -3.91 2.09 -5.07
CA PRO A 145 -5.23 2.69 -4.90
C PRO A 145 -6.07 2.09 -3.76
N SER A 146 -5.96 0.79 -3.49
CA SER A 146 -6.69 0.15 -2.37
C SER A 146 -6.19 0.55 -0.98
N ASN A 147 -5.02 1.19 -0.88
CA ASN A 147 -4.44 1.67 0.38
C ASN A 147 -4.65 3.18 0.57
N ILE A 148 -5.38 3.83 -0.35
CA ILE A 148 -5.82 5.22 -0.20
C ILE A 148 -7.30 5.20 0.15
N PHE A 149 -7.61 5.54 1.40
CA PHE A 149 -8.96 5.50 1.95
C PHE A 149 -9.61 6.88 1.89
N VAL A 150 -10.92 6.91 1.66
CA VAL A 150 -11.68 8.13 1.37
C VAL A 150 -13.00 8.13 2.11
N ASP A 151 -13.31 9.26 2.76
CA ASP A 151 -14.66 9.62 3.16
C ASP A 151 -15.21 10.66 2.19
N TYR A 152 -16.46 10.47 1.81
CA TYR A 152 -17.12 11.29 0.82
C TYR A 152 -18.63 11.34 1.06
N ASP A 153 -19.22 12.46 0.64
CA ASP A 153 -20.66 12.64 0.54
C ASP A 153 -21.11 12.59 -0.92
N LEU A 154 -22.40 12.29 -1.12
CA LEU A 154 -23.07 12.47 -2.40
C LEU A 154 -23.92 13.75 -2.33
N VAL A 155 -23.55 14.74 -3.13
CA VAL A 155 -24.31 15.99 -3.29
C VAL A 155 -24.75 16.09 -4.74
N ASP A 156 -26.07 16.02 -4.97
CA ASP A 156 -26.67 16.03 -6.31
C ASP A 156 -26.05 14.99 -7.27
N GLY A 157 -25.79 13.78 -6.74
CA GLY A 157 -25.15 12.68 -7.49
C GLY A 157 -23.65 12.87 -7.75
N THR A 158 -23.03 13.94 -7.24
CA THR A 158 -21.60 14.20 -7.35
C THR A 158 -20.88 13.80 -6.06
N ILE A 159 -19.76 13.11 -6.20
CA ILE A 159 -18.89 12.74 -5.08
C ILE A 159 -18.15 13.98 -4.58
N LYS A 160 -18.40 14.36 -3.32
CA LYS A 160 -17.71 15.42 -2.60
C LYS A 160 -16.80 14.80 -1.53
N ILE A 161 -15.49 14.99 -1.70
CA ILE A 161 -14.48 14.42 -0.80
C ILE A 161 -14.43 15.21 0.51
N GLU A 162 -14.62 14.52 1.62
CA GLU A 162 -14.43 15.08 2.96
C GLU A 162 -12.95 14.99 3.37
N ARG A 163 -12.39 13.78 3.26
CA ARG A 163 -10.97 13.51 3.52
C ARG A 163 -10.49 12.31 2.71
N ALA A 164 -9.21 12.30 2.40
CA ALA A 164 -8.51 11.15 1.84
C ALA A 164 -7.20 10.93 2.60
N GLN A 165 -6.88 9.68 2.88
CA GLN A 165 -5.74 9.29 3.72
C GLN A 165 -5.05 8.07 3.15
N ILE A 166 -3.71 8.07 3.17
CA ILE A 166 -2.93 6.85 2.95
C ILE A 166 -2.98 6.01 4.23
N GLY A 167 -3.28 4.72 4.11
CA GLY A 167 -3.27 3.76 5.21
C GLY A 167 -2.48 2.51 4.85
N ASP A 168 -2.66 1.44 5.64
CA ASP A 168 -1.94 0.17 5.47
C ASP A 168 -0.42 0.29 5.67
N LEU A 169 -0.04 1.02 6.73
CA LEU A 169 1.35 1.32 7.08
C LEU A 169 2.12 0.11 7.63
N GLU A 170 1.52 -1.07 7.71
CA GLU A 170 2.18 -2.27 8.26
C GLU A 170 3.34 -2.77 7.38
N MET A 171 3.42 -2.35 6.11
CA MET A 171 4.59 -2.55 5.25
C MET A 171 5.62 -1.42 5.37
N GLY A 172 5.31 -0.39 6.15
CA GLY A 172 6.13 0.79 6.31
C GLY A 172 7.37 0.54 7.15
N SER A 173 8.48 1.20 6.79
CA SER A 173 9.75 1.03 7.49
C SER A 173 10.54 2.31 7.67
N MET A 174 11.24 2.41 8.80
CA MET A 174 12.24 3.47 9.01
C MET A 174 13.45 3.24 8.11
N ILE A 175 13.85 4.26 7.39
CA ILE A 175 15.09 4.24 6.59
C ILE A 175 16.27 4.42 7.55
N PRO A 176 17.23 3.47 7.61
CA PRO A 176 18.33 3.56 8.57
C PRO A 176 19.21 4.81 8.32
N PRO A 177 19.67 5.52 9.37
CA PRO A 177 20.52 6.69 9.22
C PRO A 177 21.86 6.34 8.53
N GLY A 178 22.29 7.18 7.58
CA GLY A 178 23.61 7.03 6.94
C GLY A 178 23.68 6.04 5.78
N VAL A 179 22.57 5.38 5.43
CA VAL A 179 22.50 4.55 4.22
C VAL A 179 22.26 5.47 3.03
N ASN A 180 23.36 5.91 2.41
CA ASN A 180 23.30 6.59 1.12
C ASN A 180 22.64 5.62 0.11
N SER A 181 21.76 6.18 -0.72
CA SER A 181 20.82 5.56 -1.68
C SER A 181 21.34 4.42 -2.58
N HIS A 182 22.63 4.10 -2.55
CA HIS A 182 23.25 3.04 -3.35
C HIS A 182 23.22 1.65 -2.69
N ALA A 183 23.33 1.54 -1.36
CA ALA A 183 23.05 0.27 -0.66
C ALA A 183 21.56 0.12 -0.30
N ALA A 184 20.84 1.25 -0.21
CA ALA A 184 19.38 1.34 -0.04
C ALA A 184 18.60 1.28 -1.37
N ALA A 185 19.19 0.75 -2.44
CA ALA A 185 18.48 0.58 -3.72
C ALA A 185 17.23 -0.32 -3.60
N ARG A 186 17.14 -1.13 -2.53
CA ARG A 186 16.05 -2.06 -2.27
C ARG A 186 14.77 -1.42 -1.74
N ILE A 187 14.86 -0.32 -0.98
CA ILE A 187 13.76 0.26 -0.18
C ILE A 187 14.07 1.76 0.02
N ASN A 188 13.51 2.65 -0.81
CA ASN A 188 13.76 4.10 -0.69
C ASN A 188 12.56 4.94 -1.14
N THR A 189 12.49 6.18 -0.65
CA THR A 189 11.37 7.11 -0.91
C THR A 189 11.09 7.35 -2.40
N PRO A 190 12.08 7.34 -3.33
CA PRO A 190 11.79 7.33 -4.77
C PRO A 190 10.86 6.21 -5.24
N SER A 191 10.92 5.01 -4.66
CA SER A 191 10.01 3.91 -5.02
C SER A 191 8.56 4.23 -4.66
N ASP A 192 8.31 4.85 -3.50
CA ASP A 192 6.98 5.33 -3.13
C ASP A 192 6.47 6.39 -4.11
N ILE A 193 7.34 7.33 -4.53
CA ILE A 193 6.97 8.37 -5.50
C ILE A 193 6.64 7.78 -6.86
N PHE A 194 7.38 6.75 -7.30
CA PHE A 194 7.06 6.05 -8.53
C PHE A 194 5.68 5.37 -8.45
N SER A 195 5.43 4.59 -7.40
CA SER A 195 4.15 3.93 -7.16
C SER A 195 3.00 4.95 -7.06
N PHE A 196 3.24 6.09 -6.41
CA PHE A 196 2.29 7.20 -6.39
C PHE A 196 2.04 7.81 -7.77
N GLY A 197 3.05 7.89 -8.64
CA GLY A 197 2.90 8.26 -10.04
C GLY A 197 1.97 7.31 -10.80
N LEU A 198 2.06 6.01 -10.55
CA LEU A 198 1.15 5.02 -11.13
C LEU A 198 -0.29 5.19 -10.62
N VAL A 199 -0.46 5.49 -9.33
CA VAL A 199 -1.77 5.87 -8.76
C VAL A 199 -2.33 7.11 -9.47
N CYS A 200 -1.51 8.13 -9.73
CA CYS A 200 -1.93 9.33 -10.46
C CYS A 200 -2.41 8.99 -11.87
N ILE A 201 -1.66 8.19 -12.62
CA ILE A 201 -2.03 7.75 -13.98
C ILE A 201 -3.34 6.98 -13.93
N ASN A 202 -3.45 6.00 -13.04
CA ASN A 202 -4.64 5.17 -12.89
C ASN A 202 -5.87 6.02 -12.57
N THR A 203 -5.76 6.93 -11.59
CA THR A 203 -6.85 7.79 -11.14
C THR A 203 -7.30 8.77 -12.21
N MET A 204 -6.35 9.39 -12.94
CA MET A 204 -6.67 10.42 -13.92
C MET A 204 -7.18 9.85 -15.24
N LEU A 205 -6.71 8.67 -15.64
CA LEU A 205 -7.11 8.02 -16.88
C LEU A 205 -8.22 6.99 -16.72
N HIS A 206 -8.56 6.60 -15.48
CA HIS A 206 -9.43 5.46 -15.17
C HIS A 206 -8.97 4.18 -15.87
N LYS A 207 -7.65 3.99 -15.95
CA LYS A 207 -7.02 2.86 -16.64
C LYS A 207 -5.85 2.34 -15.84
N ASN A 208 -5.87 1.07 -15.52
CA ASN A 208 -4.69 0.38 -15.04
C ASN A 208 -3.81 -0.04 -16.23
N ILE A 209 -2.70 0.69 -16.44
CA ILE A 209 -1.79 0.44 -17.56
C ILE A 209 -1.07 -0.92 -17.46
N PHE A 210 -1.08 -1.55 -16.28
CA PHE A 210 -0.54 -2.89 -16.03
C PHE A 210 -1.61 -3.98 -15.95
N TYR A 211 -2.87 -3.66 -16.22
CA TYR A 211 -3.97 -4.62 -16.17
C TYR A 211 -3.75 -5.79 -17.14
N ILE A 212 -3.77 -7.01 -16.62
CA ILE A 212 -3.72 -8.23 -17.43
C ILE A 212 -5.11 -8.86 -17.41
N ASN A 213 -5.73 -8.98 -18.58
CA ASN A 213 -7.05 -9.58 -18.72
C ASN A 213 -6.91 -11.07 -18.99
N GLU A 214 -6.68 -11.90 -17.97
CA GLU A 214 -6.86 -13.35 -18.10
C GLU A 214 -6.81 -14.07 -16.74
N ARG A 215 -7.70 -15.06 -16.57
CA ARG A 215 -7.73 -15.96 -15.40
C ARG A 215 -6.68 -17.07 -15.50
N ASP A 216 -6.10 -17.30 -16.67
CA ASP A 216 -5.29 -18.50 -16.98
C ASP A 216 -3.87 -18.19 -17.48
N VAL A 217 -3.38 -16.95 -17.32
CA VAL A 217 -1.95 -16.64 -17.56
C VAL A 217 -1.16 -17.03 -16.32
N ASP A 218 -0.10 -17.82 -16.51
CA ASP A 218 0.81 -18.19 -15.43
C ASP A 218 1.54 -16.98 -14.84
N VAL A 219 2.19 -17.20 -13.69
CA VAL A 219 2.87 -16.12 -12.95
C VAL A 219 4.01 -15.52 -13.78
N TYR A 220 4.78 -16.36 -14.46
CA TYR A 220 5.92 -15.93 -15.27
C TYR A 220 5.49 -15.02 -16.43
N GLU A 221 4.44 -15.40 -17.17
CA GLU A 221 3.96 -14.60 -18.30
C GLU A 221 3.27 -13.32 -17.82
N LYS A 222 2.63 -13.32 -16.64
CA LYS A 222 2.15 -12.07 -16.01
C LYS A 222 3.30 -11.11 -15.74
N ASP A 223 4.35 -11.62 -15.11
CA ASP A 223 5.55 -10.87 -14.76
C ASP A 223 6.26 -10.33 -16.02
N ARG A 224 6.35 -11.16 -17.06
CA ARG A 224 6.88 -10.76 -18.37
C ARG A 224 6.05 -9.65 -19.03
N ILE A 225 4.72 -9.74 -19.01
CA ILE A 225 3.83 -8.69 -19.54
C ILE A 225 4.00 -7.39 -18.75
N ILE A 226 4.09 -7.46 -17.43
CA ILE A 226 4.32 -6.29 -16.56
C ILE A 226 5.66 -5.65 -16.88
N ALA A 227 6.75 -6.42 -16.90
CA ALA A 227 8.10 -5.97 -17.25
C ALA A 227 8.12 -5.30 -18.63
N LYS A 228 7.45 -5.89 -19.63
CA LYS A 228 7.32 -5.32 -20.98
C LYS A 228 6.63 -3.97 -20.99
N ARG A 229 5.52 -3.83 -20.25
CA ARG A 229 4.79 -2.56 -20.15
C ARG A 229 5.60 -1.51 -19.40
N LEU A 230 6.31 -1.91 -18.34
CA LEU A 230 7.20 -1.04 -17.58
C LEU A 230 8.30 -0.46 -18.48
N LEU A 231 9.05 -1.33 -19.15
CA LEU A 231 10.13 -0.90 -20.04
C LEU A 231 9.61 -0.07 -21.21
N SER A 232 8.47 -0.44 -21.79
CA SER A 232 7.88 0.30 -22.92
C SER A 232 7.43 1.72 -22.54
N ASN A 233 6.93 1.93 -21.32
CA ASN A 233 6.43 3.23 -20.87
C ASN A 233 7.52 4.08 -20.19
N PHE A 234 8.44 3.45 -19.46
CA PHE A 234 9.33 4.15 -18.51
C PHE A 234 10.82 3.82 -18.66
N GLY A 235 11.20 2.73 -19.34
CA GLY A 235 12.58 2.22 -19.30
C GLY A 235 13.45 2.70 -20.46
N ASP A 236 14.51 3.47 -20.19
CA ASP A 236 15.55 3.78 -21.18
C ASP A 236 16.80 2.89 -21.05
N GLY A 237 17.71 2.97 -22.03
CA GLY A 237 18.93 2.15 -22.04
C GLY A 237 19.78 2.32 -20.78
N PRO A 238 20.18 3.57 -20.40
CA PRO A 238 20.94 3.80 -19.17
C PRO A 238 20.20 3.39 -17.89
N GLY A 239 18.89 3.60 -17.82
CA GLY A 239 18.02 3.24 -16.72
C GLY A 239 17.89 1.74 -16.56
N LEU A 240 17.79 0.98 -17.66
CA LEU A 240 17.81 -0.48 -17.65
C LEU A 240 19.16 -1.03 -17.18
N VAL A 241 20.27 -0.49 -17.69
CA VAL A 241 21.62 -0.90 -17.25
C VAL A 241 21.78 -0.63 -15.75
N GLY A 242 21.36 0.55 -15.30
CA GLY A 242 21.32 0.89 -13.89
C GLY A 242 20.46 -0.11 -13.12
N PHE A 243 19.22 -0.35 -13.54
CA PHE A 243 18.29 -1.26 -12.87
C PHE A 243 18.85 -2.69 -12.73
N LEU A 244 19.44 -3.25 -13.81
CA LEU A 244 20.04 -4.60 -13.80
C LEU A 244 21.25 -4.70 -12.87
N GLN A 245 22.01 -3.62 -12.67
CA GLN A 245 23.10 -3.58 -11.70
C GLN A 245 22.61 -3.58 -10.24
N HIS A 246 21.35 -3.24 -10.00
CA HIS A 246 20.73 -3.21 -8.67
C HIS A 246 19.95 -4.49 -8.33
N LEU A 247 19.78 -5.43 -9.28
CA LEU A 247 19.11 -6.70 -9.03
C LEU A 247 20.12 -7.74 -8.51
N GLU A 248 19.98 -8.13 -7.24
CA GLU A 248 20.75 -9.17 -6.56
C GLU A 248 20.26 -10.59 -6.90
N ASP A 249 21.00 -11.62 -6.47
CA ASP A 249 20.77 -13.03 -6.82
C ASP A 249 19.42 -13.59 -6.33
N ASP A 250 18.86 -13.04 -5.26
CA ASP A 250 17.51 -13.33 -4.73
C ASP A 250 16.36 -12.80 -5.61
N SER A 251 16.69 -11.96 -6.60
CA SER A 251 15.77 -11.48 -7.64
C SER A 251 16.09 -12.05 -9.03
N ALA A 252 16.88 -13.14 -9.09
CA ALA A 252 17.35 -13.73 -10.35
C ALA A 252 16.22 -14.00 -11.34
N GLU A 253 15.08 -14.54 -10.89
CA GLU A 253 13.93 -14.81 -11.77
C GLU A 253 13.37 -13.54 -12.41
N TRP A 254 13.18 -12.46 -11.62
CA TRP A 254 12.70 -11.18 -12.13
C TRP A 254 13.73 -10.50 -13.04
N ARG A 255 15.01 -10.61 -12.69
CA ARG A 255 16.13 -10.14 -13.50
C ARG A 255 16.14 -10.81 -14.86
N ASP A 256 16.00 -12.14 -14.90
CA ASP A 256 15.97 -12.93 -16.13
C ASP A 256 14.79 -12.55 -17.01
N ILE A 257 13.61 -12.34 -16.42
CA ILE A 257 12.43 -11.83 -17.14
C ILE A 257 12.72 -10.46 -17.77
N VAL A 258 13.28 -9.53 -17.01
CA VAL A 258 13.56 -8.16 -17.48
C VAL A 258 14.61 -8.17 -18.59
N VAL A 259 15.66 -9.00 -18.46
CA VAL A 259 16.68 -9.18 -19.51
C VAL A 259 16.06 -9.76 -20.78
N ALA A 260 15.27 -10.83 -20.66
CA ALA A 260 14.60 -11.45 -21.81
C ALA A 260 13.69 -10.46 -22.56
N VAL A 261 12.92 -9.65 -21.83
CA VAL A 261 12.06 -8.61 -22.41
C VAL A 261 12.88 -7.50 -23.06
N ALA A 262 13.97 -7.07 -22.45
CA ALA A 262 14.85 -6.04 -23.01
C ALA A 262 15.48 -6.50 -24.32
N ASP A 263 15.96 -7.74 -24.39
CA ASP A 263 16.55 -8.33 -25.59
C ASP A 263 15.53 -8.45 -26.73
N GLU A 264 14.30 -8.89 -26.45
CA GLU A 264 13.20 -8.87 -27.42
C GLU A 264 12.91 -7.47 -27.97
N SER A 265 13.02 -6.46 -27.10
CA SER A 265 12.77 -5.05 -27.44
C SER A 265 13.87 -4.47 -28.34
N LEU A 266 15.12 -4.89 -28.12
CA LEU A 266 16.29 -4.52 -28.93
C LEU A 266 16.27 -5.23 -30.29
N LEU A 267 15.90 -6.52 -30.31
CA LEU A 267 15.75 -7.33 -31.53
C LEU A 267 14.63 -6.82 -32.46
N ARG A 268 13.58 -6.19 -31.92
CA ARG A 268 12.54 -5.54 -32.74
C ARG A 268 12.97 -4.18 -33.31
N ARG A 269 14.01 -3.54 -32.74
CA ARG A 269 14.46 -2.19 -33.11
C ARG A 269 15.63 -2.15 -34.09
N THR A 270 16.18 -3.30 -34.48
CA THR A 270 16.94 -3.41 -35.74
C THR A 270 16.09 -3.06 -36.96
N HIS A 271 14.77 -2.85 -36.79
CA HIS A 271 13.84 -2.34 -37.80
C HIS A 271 13.11 -1.01 -37.47
N GLY A 272 13.47 -0.24 -36.43
CA GLY A 272 12.77 1.02 -36.15
C GLY A 272 13.27 1.84 -34.95
N SER A 273 13.41 3.15 -35.16
CA SER A 273 14.26 4.11 -34.41
C SER A 273 13.72 4.72 -33.10
N HIS A 274 14.68 5.15 -32.26
CA HIS A 274 14.71 6.20 -31.21
C HIS A 274 14.00 6.00 -29.85
N PHE A 275 14.77 6.15 -28.76
CA PHE A 275 14.30 6.21 -27.37
C PHE A 275 14.58 7.59 -26.74
N ARG A 276 13.64 8.11 -25.93
CA ARG A 276 13.77 9.35 -25.14
C ARG A 276 14.20 9.02 -23.70
N ARG A 277 15.06 9.87 -23.13
CA ARG A 277 15.75 9.72 -21.82
C ARG A 277 14.82 9.94 -20.61
N GLY A 278 14.94 9.09 -19.60
CA GLY A 278 14.33 9.21 -18.27
C GLY A 278 14.73 8.03 -17.36
N ARG A 279 15.29 8.30 -16.17
CA ARG A 279 15.82 7.32 -15.19
C ARG A 279 14.72 6.76 -14.27
N MET A 280 14.79 5.48 -13.90
CA MET A 280 14.13 4.94 -12.68
C MET A 280 14.63 3.55 -12.20
N SER A 281 14.40 3.27 -10.90
CA SER A 281 14.63 2.02 -10.13
C SER A 281 13.29 1.45 -9.61
N MET A 282 13.18 0.14 -9.34
CA MET A 282 11.88 -0.57 -9.36
C MET A 282 11.66 -1.59 -8.22
N ASN A 283 10.41 -1.67 -7.75
CA ASN A 283 9.78 -2.86 -7.15
C ASN A 283 8.25 -2.78 -7.45
N LEU A 284 7.70 -3.67 -8.29
CA LEU A 284 6.25 -3.80 -8.59
C LEU A 284 5.85 -5.26 -8.55
N PHE A 285 5.00 -5.68 -7.61
CA PHE A 285 4.47 -7.05 -7.62
C PHE A 285 2.94 -7.18 -7.55
N GLU A 286 2.15 -6.12 -7.35
CA GLU A 286 0.69 -6.30 -7.16
C GLU A 286 -0.25 -5.38 -7.96
N MET A 287 0.24 -4.50 -8.84
CA MET A 287 -0.65 -3.61 -9.59
C MET A 287 -1.39 -4.26 -10.79
N SER A 288 -1.26 -5.57 -11.03
CA SER A 288 -1.79 -6.23 -12.24
C SER A 288 -3.25 -6.73 -12.14
N SER A 289 -3.81 -6.80 -10.93
CA SER A 289 -5.00 -7.64 -10.67
C SER A 289 -6.36 -6.94 -10.69
N VAL A 290 -6.44 -5.64 -11.01
CA VAL A 290 -7.73 -4.93 -10.89
C VAL A 290 -8.02 -3.98 -12.05
N ARG A 291 -9.21 -4.17 -12.65
CA ARG A 291 -9.83 -3.34 -13.69
C ARG A 291 -9.98 -1.89 -13.25
#